data_AF-A0A2S9YMP1-F1
#
_entry.id   AF-A0A2S9YMP1-F1
#
_cell.length_a   1.000
_cell.length_b   1.000
_cell.length_c   1.000
_cell.angle_alpha   90.00
_cell.angle_beta   90.00
_cell.angle_gamma   90.00
#
_symmetry.space_group_name_H-M   'P 1'
#
loop_
_entity.id
_entity.type
_entity.pdbx_description
1 polymer ?
#
loop_
_entity_poly.entity_id
_entity_poly.type
_entity_poly.pdbx_seq_one_letter_code
_entity_poly.pdbx_strand_id
1 'polypeptide(L)'
;MSSPVTPTPADLQAESLARDIAAEMPSPYCPGRSIASCPTQAARELEDDILGLAKQGQDREQIETALVSRFGEEKMGAAQQSEILVAIILGAVLALAMIVVFARKWLRPAAAQAASGEGAKSSAPLAKVSADELDRLEDELDEIDGI
;
A
#
# COMPACT_ATOMS: atom_id res chain seq x y z
N MET A 1 -23.92 0.77 -42.70
CA MET A 1 -23.39 2.06 -42.21
C MET A 1 -23.31 1.97 -40.69
N SER A 2 -22.15 1.59 -40.19
CA SER A 2 -21.92 1.44 -38.74
C SER A 2 -21.73 2.83 -38.13
N SER A 3 -22.53 3.14 -37.10
CA SER A 3 -22.41 4.38 -36.34
C SER A 3 -21.02 4.53 -35.74
N PRO A 4 -20.47 5.76 -35.63
CA PRO A 4 -19.24 5.97 -34.87
C PRO A 4 -19.52 5.65 -33.40
N VAL A 5 -18.87 4.61 -32.87
CA VAL A 5 -18.79 4.39 -31.43
C VAL A 5 -18.02 5.57 -30.86
N THR A 6 -18.70 6.42 -30.11
CA THR A 6 -18.03 7.49 -29.37
C THR A 6 -17.37 6.86 -28.15
N PRO A 7 -16.05 7.05 -27.94
CA PRO A 7 -15.37 6.48 -26.78
C PRO A 7 -15.99 7.02 -25.49
N THR A 8 -16.23 6.15 -24.53
CA THR A 8 -16.72 6.54 -23.22
C THR A 8 -15.61 7.21 -22.40
N PRO A 9 -15.94 7.96 -21.33
CA PRO A 9 -14.92 8.50 -20.44
C PRO A 9 -14.00 7.44 -19.80
N ALA A 10 -14.48 6.20 -19.66
CA ALA A 10 -13.68 5.08 -19.18
C ALA A 10 -12.69 4.59 -20.25
N ASP A 11 -13.09 4.57 -21.52
CA ASP A 11 -12.20 4.21 -22.64
C ASP A 11 -11.04 5.20 -22.76
N LEU A 12 -11.34 6.50 -22.63
CA LEU A 12 -10.32 7.55 -22.68
C LEU A 12 -9.29 7.43 -21.55
N GLN A 13 -9.73 7.05 -20.35
CA GLN A 13 -8.84 6.81 -19.21
C GLN A 13 -8.00 5.54 -19.40
N ALA A 14 -8.58 4.48 -19.96
CA ALA A 14 -7.85 3.27 -20.31
C ALA A 14 -6.78 3.55 -21.39
N GLU A 15 -7.11 4.37 -22.38
CA GLU A 15 -6.17 4.80 -23.42
C GLU A 15 -5.04 5.69 -22.87
N SER A 16 -5.33 6.60 -21.92
CA SER A 16 -4.27 7.38 -21.28
C SER A 16 -3.37 6.49 -20.43
N LEU A 17 -3.95 5.61 -19.61
CA LEU A 17 -3.20 4.68 -18.77
C LEU A 17 -2.28 3.77 -19.61
N ALA A 18 -2.81 3.21 -20.70
CA ALA A 18 -2.04 2.35 -21.59
C ALA A 18 -0.87 3.09 -22.25
N ARG A 19 -1.08 4.34 -22.67
CA ARG A 19 -0.02 5.18 -23.24
C ARG A 19 1.05 5.52 -22.21
N ASP A 20 0.66 5.84 -20.99
CA ASP A 20 1.60 6.17 -19.92
C ASP A 20 2.47 4.95 -19.60
N ILE A 21 1.87 3.77 -19.44
CA ILE A 21 2.60 2.51 -19.22
C ILE A 21 3.53 2.22 -20.39
N ALA A 22 3.06 2.33 -21.65
CA ALA A 22 3.89 2.07 -22.81
C ALA A 22 5.06 3.06 -22.96
N ALA A 23 4.90 4.31 -22.52
CA ALA A 23 5.92 5.33 -22.57
C ALA A 23 7.00 5.15 -21.49
N GLU A 24 6.60 4.70 -20.30
CA GLU A 24 7.49 4.55 -19.14
C GLU A 24 8.18 3.19 -19.08
N MET A 25 7.48 2.11 -19.47
CA MET A 25 8.01 0.76 -19.37
C MET A 25 9.02 0.45 -20.49
N PRO A 26 10.15 -0.18 -20.15
CA PRO A 26 11.14 -0.60 -21.14
C PRO A 26 10.57 -1.69 -22.05
N SER A 27 10.91 -1.62 -23.34
CA SER A 27 10.51 -2.62 -24.31
C SER A 27 11.36 -3.88 -24.17
N PRO A 28 10.75 -5.08 -24.05
CA PRO A 28 11.51 -6.35 -24.03
C PRO A 28 12.16 -6.67 -25.38
N TYR A 29 11.72 -6.01 -26.45
CA TYR A 29 12.17 -6.24 -27.82
C TYR A 29 13.26 -5.26 -28.28
N CYS A 30 13.34 -4.08 -27.66
CA CYS A 30 14.26 -3.02 -28.05
C CYS A 30 15.05 -2.54 -26.80
N PRO A 31 16.32 -2.93 -26.63
CA PRO A 31 17.11 -2.46 -25.48
C PRO A 31 17.29 -0.94 -25.52
N GLY A 32 17.04 -0.27 -24.39
CA GLY A 32 17.18 1.18 -24.25
C GLY A 32 16.04 2.01 -24.87
N ARG A 33 14.92 1.38 -25.24
CA ARG A 33 13.70 2.05 -25.71
C ARG A 33 12.53 1.66 -24.80
N SER A 34 11.57 2.56 -24.63
CA SER A 34 10.27 2.18 -24.07
C SER A 34 9.43 1.42 -25.09
N ILE A 35 8.36 0.78 -24.63
CA ILE A 35 7.40 0.07 -25.49
C ILE A 35 6.89 1.00 -26.60
N ALA A 36 6.47 2.21 -26.25
CA ALA A 36 5.98 3.26 -27.16
C ALA A 36 6.99 3.75 -28.20
N SER A 37 8.30 3.60 -27.94
CA SER A 37 9.37 4.07 -28.82
C SER A 37 9.97 2.95 -29.69
N CYS A 38 9.55 1.70 -29.49
CA CYS A 38 10.09 0.55 -30.23
C CYS A 38 9.35 0.39 -31.57
N PRO A 39 10.05 0.41 -32.72
CA PRO A 39 9.42 0.36 -34.05
C PRO A 39 8.98 -1.06 -34.47
N THR A 40 9.02 -2.05 -33.58
CA THR A 40 8.75 -3.45 -33.92
C THR A 40 7.25 -3.74 -33.91
N GLN A 41 6.82 -4.70 -34.74
CA GLN A 41 5.43 -5.15 -34.77
C GLN A 41 4.98 -5.71 -33.41
N ALA A 42 5.86 -6.47 -32.74
CA ALA A 42 5.58 -7.07 -31.44
C ALA A 42 5.39 -6.02 -30.32
N ALA A 43 6.06 -4.86 -30.40
CA ALA A 43 5.82 -3.78 -29.45
C ALA A 43 4.43 -3.15 -29.63
N ARG A 44 3.95 -3.04 -30.88
CA ARG A 44 2.60 -2.55 -31.16
C ARG A 44 1.51 -3.50 -30.69
N GLU A 45 1.72 -4.81 -30.87
CA GLU A 45 0.82 -5.82 -30.29
C GLU A 45 0.82 -5.75 -28.76
N LEU A 46 1.96 -5.47 -28.14
CA LEU A 46 2.05 -5.29 -26.70
C LEU A 46 1.31 -4.02 -26.22
N GLU A 47 1.34 -2.92 -26.97
CA GLU A 47 0.52 -1.73 -26.67
C GLU A 47 -0.98 -2.03 -26.72
N ASP A 48 -1.41 -2.80 -27.73
CA ASP A 48 -2.80 -3.24 -27.86
C ASP A 48 -3.21 -4.17 -26.72
N ASP A 49 -2.31 -5.06 -26.28
CA ASP A 49 -2.51 -5.93 -25.11
C ASP A 49 -2.66 -5.08 -23.83
N ILE A 50 -1.76 -4.11 -23.59
CA ILE A 50 -1.82 -3.18 -22.45
C ILE A 50 -3.15 -2.41 -22.45
N LEU A 51 -3.57 -1.91 -23.62
CA LEU A 51 -4.85 -1.23 -23.78
C LEU A 51 -6.02 -2.16 -23.45
N GLY A 52 -5.95 -3.41 -23.89
CA GLY A 52 -6.94 -4.44 -23.58
C GLY A 52 -7.06 -4.69 -22.07
N LEU A 53 -5.94 -4.73 -21.35
CA LEU A 53 -5.92 -4.90 -19.90
C LEU A 53 -6.47 -3.66 -19.17
N ALA A 54 -6.11 -2.46 -19.62
CA ALA A 54 -6.63 -1.21 -19.09
C ALA A 54 -8.16 -1.11 -19.27
N LYS A 55 -8.68 -1.54 -20.43
CA LYS A 55 -10.13 -1.60 -20.70
C LYS A 55 -10.86 -2.64 -19.85
N GLN A 56 -10.17 -3.68 -19.39
CA GLN A 56 -10.71 -4.64 -18.43
C GLN A 56 -10.79 -4.07 -17.00
N GLY A 57 -10.31 -2.85 -16.78
CA GLY A 57 -10.31 -2.20 -15.47
C GLY A 57 -9.13 -2.59 -14.58
N GLN A 58 -8.06 -3.14 -15.16
CA GLN A 58 -6.83 -3.35 -14.40
C GLN A 58 -6.12 -2.01 -14.12
N ASP A 59 -5.57 -1.90 -12.92
CA ASP A 59 -4.74 -0.76 -12.54
C ASP A 59 -3.32 -0.88 -13.10
N ARG A 60 -2.55 0.21 -12.98
CA ARG A 60 -1.18 0.31 -13.48
C ARG A 60 -0.27 -0.78 -12.93
N GLU A 61 -0.34 -1.06 -11.63
CA GLU A 61 0.53 -2.04 -10.97
C GLU A 61 0.18 -3.47 -11.40
N GLN A 62 -1.10 -3.77 -11.60
CA GLN A 62 -1.56 -5.07 -12.12
C GLN A 62 -1.04 -5.32 -13.54
N ILE A 63 -1.14 -4.31 -14.41
CA ILE A 63 -0.67 -4.41 -15.80
C ILE A 63 0.85 -4.58 -15.82
N GLU A 64 1.59 -3.77 -15.06
CA GLU A 64 3.05 -3.90 -14.95
C GLU A 64 3.46 -5.29 -14.44
N THR A 65 2.79 -5.79 -13.39
CA THR A 65 3.04 -7.12 -12.85
C THR A 65 2.76 -8.22 -13.88
N ALA A 66 1.67 -8.11 -14.64
CA ALA A 66 1.35 -9.05 -15.72
C ALA A 66 2.42 -9.02 -16.82
N LEU A 67 2.92 -7.83 -17.18
CA LEU A 67 3.98 -7.65 -18.16
C LEU A 67 5.31 -8.25 -17.68
N VAL A 68 5.70 -7.98 -16.43
CA VAL A 68 6.92 -8.52 -15.82
C VAL A 68 6.84 -10.04 -15.68
N SER A 69 5.68 -10.58 -15.29
CA SER A 69 5.45 -12.03 -15.23
C SER A 69 5.58 -12.70 -16.60
N ARG A 70 5.12 -12.05 -17.67
CA ARG A 70 5.14 -12.59 -19.04
C ARG A 70 6.51 -12.51 -19.71
N PHE A 71 7.25 -11.43 -19.51
CA PHE A 71 8.50 -11.13 -20.22
C PHE A 71 9.77 -11.20 -19.37
N GLY A 72 9.62 -11.33 -18.05
CA GLY A 72 10.72 -11.45 -17.09
C GLY A 72 11.23 -10.11 -16.56
N GLU A 73 11.66 -10.14 -15.30
CA GLU A 73 12.17 -8.98 -14.55
C GLU A 73 13.43 -8.36 -15.18
N GLU A 74 14.27 -9.18 -15.82
CA GLU A 74 15.52 -8.74 -16.48
C GLU A 74 15.25 -7.82 -17.68
N LYS A 75 14.13 -8.01 -18.38
CA LYS A 75 13.78 -7.24 -19.59
C LYS A 75 12.84 -6.08 -19.32
N MET A 76 11.94 -6.24 -18.36
CA MET A 76 10.92 -5.25 -18.02
C MET A 76 11.37 -4.27 -16.92
N GLY A 77 12.53 -4.50 -16.28
CA GLY A 77 13.04 -3.60 -15.24
C GLY A 77 12.16 -3.65 -13.99
N ALA A 78 12.36 -4.68 -13.17
CA ALA A 78 11.98 -4.71 -11.75
C ALA A 78 10.64 -4.01 -11.40
N ALA A 79 9.52 -4.74 -11.51
CA ALA A 79 8.30 -4.45 -10.73
C ALA A 79 8.49 -4.67 -9.20
N GLN A 80 9.73 -4.63 -8.71
CA GLN A 80 10.14 -4.96 -7.33
C GLN A 80 9.67 -3.94 -6.28
N GLN A 81 9.05 -2.82 -6.67
CA GLN A 81 8.68 -1.80 -5.70
C GLN A 81 7.62 -2.32 -4.72
N SER A 82 6.70 -3.17 -5.18
CA SER A 82 5.65 -3.74 -4.33
C SER A 82 6.21 -4.75 -3.32
N GLU A 83 7.06 -5.68 -3.74
CA GLU A 83 7.62 -6.70 -2.85
C GLU A 83 8.62 -6.13 -1.84
N ILE A 84 9.44 -5.15 -2.24
CA ILE A 84 10.37 -4.49 -1.31
C ILE A 84 9.60 -3.67 -0.28
N LEU A 85 8.54 -2.95 -0.66
CA LEU A 85 7.68 -2.23 0.28
C LEU A 85 7.00 -3.18 1.26
N VAL A 86 6.46 -4.30 0.77
CA VAL A 86 5.86 -5.34 1.62
C VAL A 86 6.90 -5.90 2.59
N ALA A 87 8.10 -6.22 2.12
CA ALA A 87 9.19 -6.71 2.97
C ALA A 87 9.64 -5.69 4.02
N ILE A 88 9.70 -4.40 3.68
CA ILE A 88 10.03 -3.31 4.60
C ILE A 88 8.94 -3.17 5.67
N ILE A 89 7.66 -3.19 5.28
CA ILE A 89 6.53 -3.11 6.22
C ILE A 89 6.55 -4.32 7.16
N LEU A 90 6.71 -5.53 6.63
CA LEU A 90 6.78 -6.75 7.43
C LEU A 90 7.97 -6.72 8.40
N GLY A 91 9.13 -6.27 7.92
CA GLY A 91 10.34 -6.07 8.72
C GLY A 91 10.14 -5.03 9.83
N ALA A 92 9.49 -3.91 9.53
CA ALA A 92 9.17 -2.87 10.50
C ALA A 92 8.20 -3.36 11.59
N VAL A 93 7.17 -4.12 11.21
CA VAL A 93 6.22 -4.73 12.15
C VAL A 93 6.92 -5.73 13.07
N LEU A 94 7.77 -6.60 12.51
CA LEU A 94 8.55 -7.56 13.30
C LEU A 94 9.54 -6.88 14.24
N ALA A 95 10.22 -5.83 13.77
CA ALA A 95 11.13 -5.03 14.59
C ALA A 95 10.39 -4.35 15.75
N LEU A 96 9.24 -3.74 15.48
CA LEU A 96 8.40 -3.12 16.50
C LEU A 96 7.92 -4.15 17.54
N ALA A 97 7.47 -5.32 17.08
CA ALA A 97 7.05 -6.41 17.97
C ALA A 97 8.21 -6.89 18.87
N MET A 98 9.41 -7.04 18.31
CA MET A 98 10.62 -7.39 19.07
C MET A 98 10.98 -6.32 20.11
N ILE A 99 10.91 -5.04 19.75
CA ILE A 99 11.14 -3.92 20.68
C ILE A 99 10.13 -3.95 21.82
N VAL A 100 8.85 -4.17 21.53
CA VAL A 100 7.79 -4.26 22.56
C VAL A 100 8.01 -5.48 23.47
N VAL A 101 8.39 -6.63 22.93
CA VAL A 101 8.69 -7.84 23.71
C VAL A 101 9.91 -7.65 24.60
N PHE A 102 11.00 -7.08 24.06
CA PHE A 102 12.20 -6.78 24.84
C PHE A 102 11.95 -5.73 25.91
N ALA A 103 11.22 -4.66 25.58
CA ALA A 103 10.78 -3.66 26.55
C ALA A 103 9.92 -4.32 27.65
N ARG A 104 8.94 -5.16 27.34
CA ARG A 104 8.18 -5.90 28.37
C ARG A 104 9.05 -6.87 29.18
N LYS A 105 10.08 -7.47 28.59
CA LYS A 105 11.00 -8.41 29.25
C LYS A 105 11.91 -7.68 30.24
N TRP A 106 12.34 -6.46 29.91
CA TRP A 106 13.25 -5.64 30.73
C TRP A 106 12.50 -4.75 31.74
N LEU A 107 11.33 -4.24 31.36
CA LEU A 107 10.38 -3.54 32.24
C LEU A 107 9.40 -4.51 32.91
N ARG A 108 9.76 -5.79 33.04
CA ARG A 108 9.15 -6.67 34.04
C ARG A 108 9.91 -6.45 35.34
N PRO A 109 9.51 -5.49 36.21
CA PRO A 109 9.90 -5.58 37.60
C PRO A 109 9.36 -6.91 38.13
N ALA A 110 9.98 -7.40 39.19
CA ALA A 110 9.69 -8.64 39.88
C ALA A 110 8.23 -8.74 40.41
N ALA A 111 7.24 -8.75 39.54
CA ALA A 111 5.83 -9.04 39.84
C ALA A 111 5.59 -10.54 40.06
N ALA A 112 6.64 -11.31 40.32
CA ALA A 112 6.56 -12.61 40.97
C ALA A 112 6.66 -12.50 42.52
N GLN A 113 6.82 -11.29 43.09
CA GLN A 113 6.77 -11.05 44.55
C GLN A 113 5.54 -10.25 45.01
N ALA A 114 4.66 -9.81 44.11
CA ALA A 114 3.38 -9.18 44.46
C ALA A 114 2.19 -10.15 44.45
N ALA A 115 2.45 -11.47 44.55
CA ALA A 115 1.42 -12.46 44.87
C ALA A 115 1.17 -12.58 46.39
N SER A 116 1.39 -11.49 47.13
CA SER A 116 0.83 -11.26 48.46
C SER A 116 0.55 -9.76 48.56
N GLY A 117 -0.61 -9.36 48.06
CA GLY A 117 -1.01 -7.96 47.97
C GLY A 117 -2.16 -7.82 46.98
N GLU A 118 -3.34 -8.23 47.44
CA GLU A 118 -4.64 -7.98 46.81
C GLU A 118 -4.75 -6.56 46.24
N GLY A 119 -5.28 -6.42 45.02
CA GLY A 119 -5.89 -5.16 44.58
C GLY A 119 -5.32 -4.51 43.32
N ALA A 120 -6.22 -4.38 42.34
CA ALA A 120 -6.29 -3.29 41.37
C ALA A 120 -5.18 -3.17 40.29
N LYS A 121 -5.61 -3.50 39.07
CA LYS A 121 -5.61 -2.61 37.90
C LYS A 121 -4.45 -1.59 37.78
N SER A 122 -3.73 -1.73 36.66
CA SER A 122 -3.24 -0.65 35.80
C SER A 122 -1.71 -0.55 35.66
N SER A 123 -1.25 -0.61 34.42
CA SER A 123 -0.03 0.08 33.98
C SER A 123 -0.33 0.63 32.59
N ALA A 124 -0.20 1.94 32.48
CA ALA A 124 -0.76 2.77 31.43
C ALA A 124 0.27 3.13 30.33
N PRO A 125 -0.22 3.69 29.22
CA PRO A 125 0.29 5.00 28.80
C PRO A 125 -0.81 6.07 28.65
N LEU A 126 -2.05 5.75 29.04
CA LEU A 126 -3.14 6.72 29.26
C LEU A 126 -3.01 7.51 30.58
N ALA A 127 -2.03 7.21 31.44
CA ALA A 127 -1.85 7.84 32.76
C ALA A 127 -1.33 9.29 32.72
N LYS A 128 -1.45 9.99 31.58
CA LYS A 128 -1.27 11.45 31.55
C LYS A 128 -2.58 12.19 31.72
N VAL A 129 -3.71 11.52 31.52
CA VAL A 129 -5.01 12.00 31.98
C VAL A 129 -5.35 11.13 33.18
N SER A 130 -5.27 11.73 34.36
CA SER A 130 -5.64 11.04 35.58
C SER A 130 -7.15 10.73 35.56
N ALA A 131 -7.57 9.65 36.22
CA ALA A 131 -8.99 9.32 36.29
C ALA A 131 -9.81 10.48 36.89
N ASP A 132 -9.22 11.21 37.84
CA ASP A 132 -9.76 12.43 38.42
C ASP A 132 -9.90 13.60 37.40
N GLU A 133 -9.00 13.70 36.42
CA GLU A 133 -9.13 14.71 35.34
C GLU A 133 -10.27 14.37 34.39
N LEU A 134 -10.47 13.09 34.05
CA LEU A 134 -11.56 12.66 33.18
C LEU A 134 -12.93 12.96 33.82
N ASP A 135 -13.07 12.69 35.12
CA ASP A 135 -14.33 12.94 35.85
C ASP A 135 -14.70 14.43 35.85
N ARG A 136 -13.70 15.30 36.04
CA ARG A 136 -13.89 16.75 35.97
C ARG A 136 -14.26 17.23 34.56
N LEU A 137 -13.65 16.65 33.53
CA LEU A 137 -13.93 17.00 32.13
C LEU A 137 -15.34 16.56 31.70
N GLU A 138 -15.82 15.42 32.21
CA GLU A 138 -17.16 14.89 31.91
C GLU A 138 -18.25 15.77 32.54
N ASP A 139 -18.05 16.26 33.77
CA ASP A 139 -18.93 17.26 34.41
C ASP A 139 -18.96 18.59 33.61
N GLU A 140 -17.83 19.06 33.07
CA GLU A 140 -17.79 20.26 32.23
C GLU A 140 -18.51 20.07 30.88
N LEU A 141 -18.48 18.87 30.29
CA LEU A 141 -19.17 18.59 29.03
C LEU A 141 -20.69 18.58 29.18
N ASP A 142 -21.21 17.96 30.25
CA ASP A 142 -22.66 17.89 30.51
C ASP A 142 -23.26 19.29 30.79
N GLU A 143 -22.48 20.23 31.35
CA GLU A 143 -22.91 21.63 31.53
C GLU A 143 -22.96 22.40 30.21
N ILE A 144 -22.09 22.10 29.25
CA ILE A 144 -22.04 22.75 27.92
C ILE A 144 -23.17 22.26 27.01
N ASP A 145 -23.51 20.96 27.04
CA ASP A 145 -24.61 20.39 26.26
C ASP A 145 -26.00 20.68 26.88
N GLY A 146 -26.04 21.20 28.11
CA GLY A 146 -27.24 21.63 28.82
C GLY A 146 -27.71 23.06 28.54
N ILE A 147 -27.03 23.82 27.65
CA ILE A 147 -27.34 25.21 27.29
C ILE A 147 -28.02 25.33 25.91
#